data_AF-A0A936EV83-F1
#
_entry.id   AF-A0A936EV83-F1
#
_cell.length_a   1.000
_cell.length_b   1.000
_cell.length_c   1.000
_cell.angle_alpha   90.00
_cell.angle_beta   90.00
_cell.angle_gamma   90.00
#
_symmetry.space_group_name_H-M   'P 1'
#
loop_
_entity.id
_entity.type
_entity.pdbx_description
1 polymer ?
#
loop_
_entity_poly.entity_id
_entity_poly.type
_entity_poly.pdbx_seq_one_letter_code
_entity_poly.pdbx_strand_id
1 'polypeptide(L)'
;MYAIESIHPVPAAWLRASDLAPFVPAYARRLVERRYAANTVRMYVYGVAHFARWMRRCRVDVRDLADEVVQRFIDEHLPRCSCPSPVQRCRHQVRAALRQLLITLVDAGVLVSSRQPDAIEDQLAHFDAHMRQAMGLAETTRVRRLSVVRSLLQFRLTGDAGSDATTLPSSDELRRFIAQELSRVSPASASSLAGALRGYLCARQRFVARAAGMPVFATPAGGALSLSGVHHVFARLRDQLGWRARGEHARPRIHDLRHTMVVRRVQRWNEDGASIDHAMFWLCTYLGHANISDTYWYLTGTPELMESVGVRFERFVLQGSNHE
;
A
#
# COMPACT_ATOMS: atom_id res chain seq x y z
N MET A 1 -20.22 15.92 -31.57
CA MET A 1 -20.53 15.20 -32.83
C MET A 1 -20.84 13.76 -32.48
N TYR A 2 -22.09 13.32 -32.70
CA TYR A 2 -22.65 12.15 -32.03
C TYR A 2 -22.07 10.84 -32.57
N ALA A 3 -21.29 10.11 -31.76
CA ALA A 3 -20.67 8.85 -32.17
C ALA A 3 -21.67 7.78 -32.67
N ILE A 4 -22.95 7.88 -32.29
CA ILE A 4 -24.03 7.02 -32.76
C ILE A 4 -24.33 7.24 -34.26
N GLU A 5 -24.14 8.45 -34.78
CA GLU A 5 -24.37 8.79 -36.20
C GLU A 5 -23.23 8.31 -37.10
N SER A 6 -22.08 7.96 -36.51
CA SER A 6 -20.87 7.54 -37.23
C SER A 6 -20.75 6.03 -37.47
N ILE A 7 -21.74 5.25 -37.00
CA ILE A 7 -21.78 3.79 -37.11
C ILE A 7 -22.97 3.31 -37.95
N HIS A 8 -22.92 2.07 -38.42
CA HIS A 8 -23.96 1.46 -39.25
C HIS A 8 -25.35 1.52 -38.56
N PRO A 9 -26.46 1.74 -39.30
CA PRO A 9 -27.80 1.95 -38.74
C PRO A 9 -28.28 0.83 -37.81
N VAL A 10 -27.91 -0.41 -38.11
CA VAL A 10 -28.34 -1.60 -37.36
C VAL A 10 -27.78 -1.63 -35.93
N PRO A 11 -26.44 -1.57 -35.69
CA PRO A 11 -25.90 -1.39 -34.34
C PRO A 11 -26.30 -0.07 -33.67
N ALA A 12 -26.49 1.02 -34.44
CA ALA A 12 -26.99 2.28 -33.89
C ALA A 12 -28.39 2.11 -33.30
N ALA A 13 -29.27 1.36 -33.94
CA ALA A 13 -30.61 1.05 -33.43
C ALA A 13 -30.56 0.25 -32.12
N TRP A 14 -29.63 -0.70 -31.98
CA TRP A 14 -29.48 -1.45 -30.73
C TRP A 14 -29.03 -0.58 -29.57
N LEU A 15 -28.14 0.39 -29.82
CA LEU A 15 -27.73 1.34 -28.80
C LEU A 15 -28.89 2.24 -28.38
N ARG A 16 -29.60 2.84 -29.35
CA ARG A 16 -30.74 3.73 -29.07
C ARG A 16 -31.85 3.04 -28.28
N ALA A 17 -32.06 1.74 -28.51
CA ALA A 17 -33.09 0.96 -27.84
C ALA A 17 -32.61 0.25 -26.56
N SER A 18 -31.47 0.68 -25.99
CA SER A 18 -30.91 0.14 -24.76
C SER A 18 -30.73 1.23 -23.72
N ASP A 19 -30.67 0.82 -22.46
CA ASP A 19 -30.46 1.72 -21.32
C ASP A 19 -29.06 2.34 -21.29
N LEU A 20 -28.16 1.90 -22.19
CA LEU A 20 -26.84 2.49 -22.38
C LEU A 20 -26.86 3.76 -23.25
N ALA A 21 -27.96 4.04 -23.97
CA ALA A 21 -28.06 5.16 -24.91
C ALA A 21 -27.63 6.53 -24.32
N PRO A 22 -28.03 6.90 -23.08
CA PRO A 22 -27.67 8.18 -22.48
C PRO A 22 -26.16 8.35 -22.25
N PHE A 23 -25.42 7.25 -22.11
CA PHE A 23 -24.00 7.26 -21.73
C PHE A 23 -23.06 7.17 -22.94
N VAL A 24 -23.56 6.81 -24.12
CA VAL A 24 -22.75 6.69 -25.35
C VAL A 24 -22.04 8.00 -25.74
N PRO A 25 -22.66 9.20 -25.62
CA PRO A 25 -21.96 10.45 -25.91
C PRO A 25 -20.77 10.71 -24.97
N ALA A 26 -20.93 10.46 -23.67
CA ALA A 26 -19.86 10.61 -22.68
C ALA A 26 -18.73 9.58 -22.93
N TYR A 27 -19.11 8.35 -23.24
CA TYR A 27 -18.19 7.28 -23.60
C TYR A 27 -17.33 7.64 -24.82
N ALA A 28 -17.95 8.14 -25.89
CA ALA A 28 -17.24 8.53 -27.10
C ALA A 28 -16.29 9.70 -26.86
N ARG A 29 -16.71 10.71 -26.08
CA ARG A 29 -15.87 11.85 -25.70
C ARG A 29 -14.61 11.38 -24.97
N ARG A 30 -14.77 10.50 -23.99
CA ARG A 30 -13.66 9.90 -23.23
C ARG A 30 -12.65 9.17 -24.12
N LEU A 31 -13.12 8.46 -25.15
CA LEU A 31 -12.21 7.80 -26.10
C LEU A 31 -11.42 8.81 -26.95
N VAL A 32 -12.07 9.90 -27.35
CA VAL A 32 -11.39 10.98 -28.11
C VAL A 32 -10.37 11.71 -27.23
N GLU A 33 -10.72 12.04 -25.98
CA GLU A 33 -9.81 12.68 -25.00
C GLU A 33 -8.57 11.82 -24.71
N ARG A 34 -8.74 10.50 -24.66
CA ARG A 34 -7.63 9.53 -24.53
C ARG A 34 -6.84 9.30 -25.82
N ARG A 35 -7.10 10.08 -26.87
CA ARG A 35 -6.41 10.06 -28.16
C ARG A 35 -6.47 8.72 -28.89
N TYR A 36 -7.56 7.98 -28.75
CA TYR A 36 -7.77 6.79 -29.58
C TYR A 36 -8.00 7.18 -31.04
N ALA A 37 -7.43 6.40 -31.97
CA ALA A 37 -7.65 6.60 -33.40
C ALA A 37 -9.14 6.45 -33.77
N ALA A 38 -9.62 7.24 -34.73
CA ALA A 38 -11.04 7.26 -35.12
C ALA A 38 -11.60 5.87 -35.48
N ASN A 39 -10.79 5.02 -36.12
CA ASN A 39 -11.18 3.64 -36.43
C ASN A 39 -11.34 2.77 -35.17
N THR A 40 -10.46 2.95 -34.18
CA THR A 40 -10.55 2.26 -32.89
C THR A 40 -11.79 2.69 -32.10
N VAL A 41 -12.09 4.00 -32.09
CA VAL A 41 -13.31 4.53 -31.48
C VAL A 41 -14.53 3.88 -32.11
N ARG A 42 -14.60 3.86 -33.45
CA ARG A 42 -15.69 3.21 -34.19
C ARG A 42 -15.83 1.73 -33.83
N MET A 43 -14.72 1.00 -33.74
CA MET A 43 -14.73 -0.42 -33.40
C MET A 43 -15.17 -0.69 -31.96
N TYR A 44 -14.84 0.21 -31.05
CA TYR A 44 -15.28 0.14 -29.66
C TYR A 44 -16.78 0.42 -29.56
N VAL A 45 -17.31 1.40 -30.30
CA VAL A 45 -18.75 1.67 -30.36
C VAL A 45 -19.51 0.45 -30.93
N TYR A 46 -18.98 -0.23 -31.95
CA TYR A 46 -19.57 -1.50 -32.43
C TYR A 46 -19.56 -2.60 -31.36
N GLY A 47 -18.51 -2.66 -30.54
CA GLY A 47 -18.45 -3.58 -29.39
C GLY A 47 -19.51 -3.28 -28.34
N VAL A 48 -19.70 -2.00 -28.00
CA VAL A 48 -20.73 -1.56 -27.04
C VAL A 48 -22.14 -1.79 -27.59
N ALA A 49 -22.38 -1.54 -28.88
CA ALA A 49 -23.67 -1.82 -29.52
C ALA A 49 -24.02 -3.31 -29.51
N HIS A 50 -23.03 -4.16 -29.76
CA HIS A 50 -23.18 -5.61 -29.69
C HIS A 50 -23.51 -6.07 -28.25
N PHE A 51 -22.84 -5.49 -27.26
CA PHE A 51 -23.11 -5.75 -25.86
C PHE A 51 -24.51 -5.28 -25.43
N ALA A 52 -24.94 -4.09 -25.84
CA ALA A 52 -26.27 -3.55 -25.57
C ALA A 52 -27.40 -4.48 -26.07
N ARG A 53 -27.24 -5.04 -27.28
CA ARG A 53 -28.17 -6.03 -27.82
C ARG A 53 -28.22 -7.30 -26.96
N TRP A 54 -27.06 -7.78 -26.53
CA TRP A 54 -26.97 -8.97 -25.68
C TRP A 54 -27.59 -8.74 -24.29
N MET A 55 -27.31 -7.60 -23.66
CA MET A 55 -27.93 -7.20 -22.39
C MET A 55 -29.45 -7.25 -22.47
N ARG A 56 -30.03 -6.70 -23.53
CA ARG A 56 -31.49 -6.73 -23.75
C ARG A 56 -32.03 -8.14 -23.92
N ARG A 57 -31.31 -9.04 -24.61
CA ARG A 57 -31.69 -10.45 -24.78
C ARG A 57 -31.62 -11.22 -23.46
N CYS A 58 -30.63 -10.92 -22.63
CA CYS A 58 -30.42 -11.54 -21.32
C CYS A 58 -31.15 -10.81 -20.17
N ARG A 59 -31.90 -9.74 -20.47
CA ARG A 59 -32.62 -8.89 -19.51
C ARG A 59 -31.73 -8.40 -18.35
N VAL A 60 -30.53 -7.93 -18.69
CA VAL A 60 -29.57 -7.37 -17.72
C VAL A 60 -29.77 -5.86 -17.64
N ASP A 61 -30.00 -5.35 -16.43
CA ASP A 61 -30.09 -3.91 -16.17
C ASP A 61 -28.70 -3.25 -16.18
N VAL A 62 -28.63 -1.97 -16.54
CA VAL A 62 -27.39 -1.20 -16.55
C VAL A 62 -26.80 -1.05 -15.13
N ARG A 63 -27.63 -1.04 -14.10
CA ARG A 63 -27.21 -0.95 -12.68
C ARG A 63 -26.56 -2.24 -12.16
N ASP A 64 -26.87 -3.37 -12.79
CA ASP A 64 -26.32 -4.68 -12.43
C ASP A 64 -25.06 -5.04 -13.24
N LEU A 65 -24.51 -4.07 -13.98
CA LEU A 65 -23.31 -4.29 -14.78
C LEU A 65 -22.07 -4.40 -13.89
N ALA A 66 -21.66 -5.64 -13.65
CA ALA A 66 -20.40 -6.00 -12.98
C ALA A 66 -19.43 -6.74 -13.91
N ASP A 67 -18.23 -7.06 -13.41
CA ASP A 67 -17.18 -7.73 -14.19
C ASP A 67 -17.61 -9.14 -14.63
N GLU A 68 -18.45 -9.80 -13.83
CA GLU A 68 -19.01 -11.13 -14.07
C GLU A 68 -19.91 -11.12 -15.31
N VAL A 69 -20.75 -10.08 -15.45
CA VAL A 69 -21.63 -9.90 -16.61
C VAL A 69 -20.81 -9.67 -17.88
N VAL A 70 -19.71 -8.92 -17.77
CA VAL A 70 -18.79 -8.68 -18.90
C VAL A 70 -18.03 -9.96 -19.27
N GLN A 71 -17.55 -10.75 -18.29
CA GLN A 71 -16.93 -12.05 -18.58
C GLN A 71 -17.92 -12.99 -19.26
N ARG A 72 -19.15 -13.08 -18.76
CA ARG A 72 -20.21 -13.92 -19.37
C ARG A 72 -20.41 -13.60 -20.86
N PHE A 73 -20.46 -12.31 -21.21
CA PHE A 73 -20.54 -11.91 -22.61
C PHE A 73 -19.32 -12.33 -23.44
N ILE A 74 -18.11 -12.16 -22.91
CA ILE A 74 -16.86 -12.43 -23.65
C ILE A 74 -16.61 -13.93 -23.80
N ASP A 75 -16.89 -14.70 -22.75
CA ASP A 75 -16.48 -16.09 -22.64
C ASP A 75 -17.57 -17.05 -23.12
N GLU A 76 -18.85 -16.71 -22.92
CA GLU A 76 -19.96 -17.58 -23.31
C GLU A 76 -20.62 -17.14 -24.63
N HIS A 77 -20.83 -15.83 -24.81
CA HIS A 77 -21.56 -15.33 -25.99
C HIS A 77 -20.67 -15.11 -27.22
N LEU A 78 -19.51 -14.45 -27.10
CA LEU A 78 -18.67 -14.16 -28.27
C LEU A 78 -18.26 -15.41 -29.08
N PRO A 79 -17.88 -16.56 -28.48
CA PRO A 79 -17.53 -17.76 -29.23
C PRO A 79 -18.68 -18.37 -30.03
N ARG A 80 -19.93 -18.10 -29.63
CA ARG A 80 -21.15 -18.67 -30.23
C ARG A 80 -22.03 -17.59 -30.87
N CYS A 81 -21.47 -16.41 -31.13
CA CYS A 81 -22.25 -15.26 -31.52
C CYS A 81 -22.81 -15.37 -32.95
N SER A 82 -24.13 -15.41 -33.05
CA SER A 82 -24.91 -15.38 -34.30
C SER A 82 -25.51 -14.00 -34.62
N CYS A 83 -25.02 -12.92 -34.00
CA CYS A 83 -25.56 -11.58 -34.24
C CYS A 83 -25.26 -11.12 -35.69
N PRO A 84 -26.21 -10.40 -36.33
CA PRO A 84 -26.05 -9.94 -37.71
C PRO A 84 -24.94 -8.89 -37.81
N SER A 85 -24.15 -8.95 -38.89
CA SER A 85 -23.09 -7.99 -39.20
C SER A 85 -23.67 -6.57 -39.44
N PRO A 86 -22.93 -5.47 -39.14
CA PRO A 86 -21.56 -5.39 -38.64
C PRO A 86 -21.48 -5.39 -37.10
N VAL A 87 -20.72 -6.33 -36.53
CA VAL A 87 -20.44 -6.39 -35.08
C VAL A 87 -18.98 -6.70 -34.81
N GLN A 88 -18.46 -6.13 -33.73
CA GLN A 88 -17.13 -6.45 -33.24
C GLN A 88 -17.18 -7.77 -32.46
N ARG A 89 -16.34 -8.74 -32.87
CA ARG A 89 -16.24 -10.09 -32.27
C ARG A 89 -14.87 -10.35 -31.64
N CYS A 90 -13.89 -9.49 -31.88
CA CYS A 90 -12.55 -9.66 -31.38
C CYS A 90 -12.49 -9.49 -29.86
N ARG A 91 -12.25 -10.58 -29.12
CA ARG A 91 -12.35 -10.65 -27.64
C ARG A 91 -11.58 -9.54 -26.92
N HIS A 92 -10.32 -9.31 -27.29
CA HIS A 92 -9.49 -8.30 -26.62
C HIS A 92 -9.98 -6.87 -26.90
N GLN A 93 -10.51 -6.60 -28.10
CA GLN A 93 -11.05 -5.29 -28.47
C GLN A 93 -12.38 -5.02 -27.77
N VAL A 94 -13.27 -6.03 -27.72
CA VAL A 94 -14.53 -5.96 -26.97
C VAL A 94 -14.26 -5.75 -25.48
N ARG A 95 -13.32 -6.50 -24.89
CA ARG A 95 -12.93 -6.35 -23.48
C ARG A 95 -12.45 -4.93 -23.18
N ALA A 96 -11.58 -4.38 -24.03
CA ALA A 96 -11.09 -3.01 -23.87
C ALA A 96 -12.22 -1.98 -24.01
N ALA A 97 -13.11 -2.15 -24.98
CA ALA A 97 -14.26 -1.28 -25.20
C ALA A 97 -15.21 -1.26 -24.00
N LEU A 98 -15.56 -2.43 -23.47
CA LEU A 98 -16.45 -2.57 -22.30
C LEU A 98 -15.79 -2.06 -21.01
N ARG A 99 -14.48 -2.23 -20.85
CA ARG A 99 -13.76 -1.63 -19.72
C ARG A 99 -13.88 -0.11 -19.70
N GLN A 100 -13.74 0.55 -20.85
CA GLN A 100 -13.92 2.00 -20.94
C GLN A 100 -15.38 2.42 -20.67
N LEU A 101 -16.36 1.58 -21.06
CA LEU A 101 -17.78 1.82 -20.81
C LEU A 101 -18.09 1.77 -19.31
N LEU A 102 -17.64 0.73 -18.62
CA LEU A 102 -17.83 0.58 -17.18
C LEU A 102 -17.27 1.79 -16.41
N ILE A 103 -16.09 2.29 -16.78
CA ILE A 103 -15.53 3.49 -16.13
C ILE A 103 -16.42 4.72 -16.41
N THR A 104 -16.95 4.85 -17.63
CA THR A 104 -17.87 5.96 -17.97
C THR A 104 -19.15 5.90 -17.14
N LEU A 105 -19.68 4.69 -16.87
CA LEU A 105 -20.88 4.49 -16.07
C LEU A 105 -20.64 4.74 -14.57
N VAL A 106 -19.43 4.47 -14.08
CA VAL A 106 -18.99 4.83 -12.72
C VAL A 106 -18.84 6.35 -12.60
N ASP A 107 -18.18 7.01 -13.54
CA ASP A 107 -18.04 8.49 -13.55
C ASP A 107 -19.41 9.20 -13.60
N ALA A 108 -20.40 8.57 -14.25
CA ALA A 108 -21.78 9.06 -14.32
C ALA A 108 -22.63 8.74 -13.08
N GLY A 109 -22.08 8.04 -12.08
CA GLY A 109 -22.77 7.68 -10.84
C GLY A 109 -23.87 6.62 -10.96
N VAL A 110 -23.95 5.92 -12.09
CA VAL A 110 -24.98 4.90 -12.36
C VAL A 110 -24.63 3.56 -11.74
N LEU A 111 -23.34 3.23 -11.80
CA LEU A 111 -22.78 2.07 -11.13
C LEU A 111 -22.16 2.53 -9.83
N VAL A 112 -22.64 1.98 -8.72
CA VAL A 112 -21.85 1.97 -7.49
C VAL A 112 -20.67 1.06 -7.78
N SER A 113 -19.47 1.64 -7.86
CA SER A 113 -18.25 0.85 -7.90
C SER A 113 -18.19 0.02 -6.62
N SER A 114 -18.67 -1.22 -6.64
CA SER A 114 -18.55 -2.19 -5.54
C SER A 114 -17.12 -2.71 -5.37
N ARG A 115 -16.14 -1.95 -5.88
CA ARG A 115 -14.92 -2.52 -6.41
C ARG A 115 -13.80 -2.24 -5.40
N GLN A 116 -13.05 -3.28 -5.09
CA GLN A 116 -11.72 -3.27 -4.47
C GLN A 116 -10.50 -2.88 -5.38
N PRO A 117 -10.60 -2.13 -6.52
CA PRO A 117 -9.44 -1.63 -7.25
C PRO A 117 -8.57 -0.74 -6.39
N ASP A 118 -9.16 0.06 -5.49
CA ASP A 118 -8.39 0.90 -4.58
C ASP A 118 -7.57 0.01 -3.63
N ALA A 119 -8.14 -1.08 -3.09
CA ALA A 119 -7.37 -1.97 -2.22
C ALA A 119 -6.19 -2.68 -2.92
N ILE A 120 -6.33 -3.06 -4.20
CA ILE A 120 -5.22 -3.63 -4.97
C ILE A 120 -4.18 -2.55 -5.30
N GLU A 121 -4.61 -1.41 -5.82
CA GLU A 121 -3.69 -0.32 -6.16
C GLU A 121 -2.98 0.22 -4.91
N ASP A 122 -3.68 0.33 -3.79
CA ASP A 122 -3.12 0.70 -2.49
C ASP A 122 -2.06 -0.31 -2.05
N GLN A 123 -2.36 -1.62 -2.13
CA GLN A 123 -1.37 -2.64 -1.79
C GLN A 123 -0.15 -2.61 -2.72
N LEU A 124 -0.35 -2.35 -4.00
CA LEU A 124 0.74 -2.23 -4.97
C LEU A 124 1.55 -0.95 -4.72
N ALA A 125 0.92 0.17 -4.40
CA ALA A 125 1.58 1.44 -4.08
C ALA A 125 2.41 1.31 -2.79
N HIS A 126 1.88 0.65 -1.75
CA HIS A 126 2.63 0.36 -0.53
C HIS A 126 3.81 -0.56 -0.79
N PHE A 127 3.62 -1.61 -1.61
CA PHE A 127 4.71 -2.50 -1.96
C PHE A 127 5.79 -1.78 -2.81
N ASP A 128 5.41 -0.93 -3.76
CA ASP A 128 6.36 -0.12 -4.52
C ASP A 128 7.15 0.84 -3.62
N ALA A 129 6.48 1.53 -2.70
CA ALA A 129 7.12 2.38 -1.71
C ALA A 129 8.15 1.60 -0.88
N HIS A 130 7.80 0.39 -0.42
CA HIS A 130 8.72 -0.49 0.28
C HIS A 130 9.94 -0.90 -0.58
N MET A 131 9.69 -1.30 -1.83
CA MET A 131 10.76 -1.65 -2.78
C MET A 131 11.70 -0.48 -3.07
N ARG A 132 11.16 0.74 -3.15
CA ARG A 132 11.93 1.98 -3.37
C ARG A 132 12.72 2.41 -2.14
N GLN A 133 12.07 2.48 -0.98
CA GLN A 133 12.62 3.11 0.22
C GLN A 133 13.44 2.13 1.06
N ALA A 134 12.98 0.89 1.22
CA ALA A 134 13.63 -0.08 2.11
C ALA A 134 14.59 -1.00 1.37
N MET A 135 14.30 -1.35 0.11
CA MET A 135 15.13 -2.28 -0.67
C MET A 135 15.99 -1.61 -1.75
N GLY A 136 15.79 -0.32 -2.03
CA GLY A 136 16.59 0.43 -3.00
C GLY A 136 16.55 -0.13 -4.42
N LEU A 137 15.47 -0.80 -4.81
CA LEU A 137 15.39 -1.48 -6.11
C LEU A 137 15.22 -0.48 -7.27
N ALA A 138 15.94 -0.76 -8.37
CA ALA A 138 15.79 -0.07 -9.65
C ALA A 138 14.35 -0.16 -10.17
N GLU A 139 13.89 0.91 -10.84
CA GLU A 139 12.52 1.05 -11.33
C GLU A 139 12.06 -0.12 -12.21
N THR A 140 12.91 -0.56 -13.14
CA THR A 140 12.65 -1.70 -14.03
C THR A 140 12.34 -2.99 -13.26
N THR A 141 13.08 -3.23 -12.17
CA THR A 141 12.85 -4.37 -11.27
C THR A 141 11.55 -4.21 -10.49
N ARG A 142 11.24 -3.00 -10.02
CA ARG A 142 9.99 -2.73 -9.29
C ARG A 142 8.77 -2.97 -10.19
N VAL A 143 8.76 -2.42 -11.41
CA VAL A 143 7.68 -2.63 -12.39
C VAL A 143 7.42 -4.12 -12.64
N ARG A 144 8.48 -4.90 -12.86
CA ARG A 144 8.35 -6.35 -13.07
C ARG A 144 7.77 -7.08 -11.85
N ARG A 145 8.22 -6.73 -10.65
CA ARG A 145 7.70 -7.30 -9.39
C ARG A 145 6.25 -6.90 -9.11
N LEU A 146 5.87 -5.64 -9.38
CA LEU A 146 4.49 -5.16 -9.28
C LEU A 146 3.56 -5.92 -10.23
N SER A 147 4.02 -6.21 -11.46
CA SER A 147 3.23 -7.01 -12.40
C SER A 147 2.93 -8.40 -11.86
N VAL A 148 3.91 -9.07 -11.25
CA VAL A 148 3.72 -10.40 -10.64
C VAL A 148 2.70 -10.34 -9.50
N VAL A 149 2.86 -9.38 -8.58
CA VAL A 149 1.97 -9.24 -7.42
C VAL A 149 0.55 -8.87 -7.85
N ARG A 150 0.42 -8.01 -8.87
CA ARG A 150 -0.87 -7.67 -9.46
C ARG A 150 -1.58 -8.90 -10.02
N SER A 151 -0.85 -9.77 -10.73
CA SER A 151 -1.40 -11.04 -11.22
C SER A 151 -1.85 -11.95 -10.08
N LEU A 152 -1.10 -12.04 -8.98
CA LEU A 152 -1.51 -12.80 -7.79
C LEU A 152 -2.81 -12.25 -7.19
N LEU A 153 -2.89 -10.94 -6.99
CA LEU A 153 -4.07 -10.30 -6.38
C LEU A 153 -5.31 -10.49 -7.26
N GLN A 154 -5.16 -10.36 -8.57
CA GLN A 154 -6.24 -10.63 -9.53
C GLN A 154 -6.66 -12.11 -9.52
N PHE A 155 -5.69 -13.03 -9.50
CA PHE A 155 -5.96 -14.47 -9.41
C PHE A 155 -6.82 -14.82 -8.19
N ARG A 156 -6.55 -14.18 -7.05
CA ARG A 156 -7.31 -14.38 -5.80
C ARG A 156 -8.73 -13.83 -5.88
N LEU A 157 -8.95 -12.69 -6.55
CA LEU A 157 -10.29 -12.14 -6.75
C LEU A 157 -11.16 -13.01 -7.66
N THR A 158 -10.55 -13.72 -8.62
CA THR A 158 -11.27 -14.57 -9.58
C THR A 158 -11.41 -16.02 -9.15
N GLY A 159 -10.89 -16.40 -7.98
CA GLY A 159 -10.93 -17.78 -7.47
C GLY A 159 -12.27 -18.14 -6.81
N ASP A 160 -12.59 -19.44 -6.80
CA ASP A 160 -13.85 -20.03 -6.27
C ASP A 160 -14.16 -19.70 -4.80
N ALA A 161 -13.16 -19.26 -4.03
CA ALA A 161 -13.37 -18.65 -2.73
C ALA A 161 -13.22 -17.15 -2.94
N GLY A 162 -14.29 -16.37 -2.75
CA GLY A 162 -14.27 -14.90 -2.75
C GLY A 162 -13.41 -14.34 -1.62
N SER A 163 -12.12 -14.66 -1.65
CA SER A 163 -11.11 -14.29 -0.66
C SER A 163 -10.89 -12.80 -0.78
N ASP A 164 -11.16 -12.08 0.31
CA ASP A 164 -10.91 -10.66 0.41
C ASP A 164 -9.43 -10.38 0.11
N ALA A 165 -9.18 -9.54 -0.91
CA ALA A 165 -7.85 -9.15 -1.35
C ALA A 165 -7.02 -8.50 -0.23
N THR A 166 -7.63 -8.06 0.88
CA THR A 166 -6.95 -7.50 2.06
C THR A 166 -6.29 -8.55 2.96
N THR A 167 -6.72 -9.82 2.91
CA THR A 167 -6.15 -10.92 3.73
C THR A 167 -4.87 -11.51 3.13
N LEU A 168 -3.95 -12.04 3.95
CA LEU A 168 -2.77 -12.73 3.44
C LEU A 168 -3.17 -13.97 2.61
N PRO A 169 -2.47 -14.24 1.49
CA PRO A 169 -2.76 -15.42 0.68
C PRO A 169 -2.40 -16.70 1.43
N SER A 170 -3.26 -17.72 1.32
CA SER A 170 -3.01 -19.02 1.93
C SER A 170 -1.91 -19.77 1.18
N SER A 171 -1.28 -20.75 1.85
CA SER A 171 -0.28 -21.61 1.21
C SER A 171 -0.81 -22.32 -0.04
N ASP A 172 -2.08 -22.70 -0.05
CA ASP A 172 -2.71 -23.39 -1.19
C ASP A 172 -3.06 -22.45 -2.34
N GLU A 173 -3.45 -21.22 -2.03
CA GLU A 173 -3.61 -20.16 -3.05
C GLU A 173 -2.27 -19.86 -3.73
N LEU A 174 -1.19 -19.71 -2.95
CA LEU A 174 0.15 -19.48 -3.49
C LEU A 174 0.63 -20.65 -4.35
N ARG A 175 0.44 -21.90 -3.90
CA ARG A 175 0.82 -23.09 -4.68
C ARG A 175 0.09 -23.16 -6.03
N ARG A 176 -1.24 -22.92 -6.04
CA ARG A 176 -2.04 -22.92 -7.28
C ARG A 176 -1.59 -21.82 -8.23
N PHE A 177 -1.39 -20.60 -7.72
CA PHE A 177 -0.89 -19.49 -8.53
C PHE A 177 0.49 -19.78 -9.11
N ILE A 178 1.43 -20.25 -8.29
CA ILE A 178 2.80 -20.57 -8.72
C ILE A 178 2.76 -21.67 -9.79
N ALA A 179 1.99 -22.74 -9.59
CA ALA A 179 1.87 -23.80 -10.59
C ALA A 179 1.31 -23.28 -11.92
N GLN A 180 0.29 -22.41 -11.88
CA GLN A 180 -0.28 -21.80 -13.07
C GLN A 180 0.71 -20.88 -13.78
N GLU A 181 1.42 -20.03 -13.05
CA GLU A 181 2.40 -19.13 -13.65
C GLU A 181 3.62 -19.88 -14.18
N LEU A 182 4.16 -20.86 -13.45
CA LEU A 182 5.30 -21.67 -13.91
C LEU A 182 5.00 -22.46 -15.19
N SER A 183 3.74 -22.80 -15.47
CA SER A 183 3.37 -23.40 -16.75
C SER A 183 3.55 -22.46 -17.96
N ARG A 184 3.74 -21.15 -17.71
CA ARG A 184 3.82 -20.09 -18.72
C ARG A 184 5.19 -19.42 -18.82
N VAL A 185 6.14 -19.75 -17.95
CA VAL A 185 7.43 -19.04 -17.87
C VAL A 185 8.64 -19.97 -17.77
N SER A 186 9.77 -19.46 -18.25
CA SER A 186 11.07 -20.15 -18.19
C SER A 186 11.64 -20.25 -16.77
N PRO A 187 12.60 -21.17 -16.51
CA PRO A 187 13.22 -21.34 -15.19
C PRO A 187 13.86 -20.06 -14.61
N ALA A 188 14.45 -19.21 -15.45
CA ALA A 188 15.00 -17.91 -15.01
C ALA A 188 13.91 -16.95 -14.51
N SER A 189 12.72 -17.03 -15.12
CA SER A 189 11.56 -16.24 -14.70
C SER A 189 10.91 -16.79 -13.43
N ALA A 190 11.07 -18.09 -13.14
CA ALA A 190 10.61 -18.71 -11.89
C ALA A 190 11.31 -18.12 -10.65
N SER A 191 12.62 -17.89 -10.71
CA SER A 191 13.37 -17.26 -9.62
C SER A 191 12.91 -15.81 -9.38
N SER A 192 12.68 -15.06 -10.46
CA SER A 192 12.15 -13.70 -10.39
C SER A 192 10.74 -13.65 -9.79
N LEU A 193 9.87 -14.59 -10.19
CA LEU A 193 8.52 -14.78 -9.63
C LEU A 193 8.59 -15.05 -8.12
N ALA A 194 9.40 -16.05 -7.71
CA ALA A 194 9.55 -16.42 -6.31
C ALA A 194 10.12 -15.26 -5.46
N GLY A 195 11.09 -14.52 -5.99
CA GLY A 195 11.65 -13.34 -5.34
C GLY A 195 10.65 -12.20 -5.18
N ALA A 196 9.81 -11.95 -6.19
CA ALA A 196 8.73 -10.97 -6.14
C ALA A 196 7.69 -11.35 -5.07
N LEU A 197 7.23 -12.60 -5.08
CA LEU A 197 6.25 -13.12 -4.12
C LEU A 197 6.78 -13.08 -2.69
N ARG A 198 8.01 -13.54 -2.45
CA ARG A 198 8.64 -13.49 -1.12
C ARG A 198 8.77 -12.06 -0.62
N GLY A 199 9.27 -11.15 -1.45
CA GLY A 199 9.41 -9.73 -1.11
C GLY A 199 8.07 -9.11 -0.75
N TYR A 200 7.03 -9.41 -1.53
CA TYR A 200 5.67 -8.95 -1.27
C TYR A 200 5.10 -9.48 0.05
N LEU A 201 5.24 -10.78 0.32
CA LEU A 201 4.76 -11.39 1.57
C LEU A 201 5.48 -10.83 2.80
N CYS A 202 6.80 -10.64 2.73
CA CYS A 202 7.57 -10.01 3.81
C CYS A 202 7.15 -8.55 4.04
N ALA A 203 6.90 -7.80 2.96
CA ALA A 203 6.39 -6.44 3.07
C ALA A 203 4.99 -6.46 3.70
N ARG A 204 4.10 -7.35 3.22
CA ARG A 204 2.72 -7.49 3.69
C ARG A 204 2.61 -7.90 5.16
N GLN A 205 3.50 -8.74 5.67
CA GLN A 205 3.58 -9.06 7.10
C GLN A 205 3.86 -7.84 7.99
N ARG A 206 4.43 -6.78 7.44
CA ARG A 206 4.73 -5.52 8.16
C ARG A 206 3.59 -4.51 8.06
N PHE A 207 2.58 -4.79 7.23
CA PHE A 207 1.46 -3.89 6.99
C PHE A 207 0.19 -4.45 7.60
N VAL A 208 -0.41 -3.67 8.49
CA VAL A 208 -1.78 -3.88 8.96
C VAL A 208 -2.64 -2.83 8.29
N ALA A 209 -3.75 -3.25 7.68
CA ALA A 209 -4.72 -2.30 7.13
C ALA A 209 -5.19 -1.37 8.26
N ARG A 210 -5.06 -0.05 8.07
CA ARG A 210 -5.50 0.93 9.07
C ARG A 210 -7.02 0.86 9.16
N ALA A 211 -7.52 0.48 10.33
CA ALA A 211 -8.93 0.56 10.68
C ALA A 211 -9.18 1.80 11.56
N ALA A 212 -10.37 2.38 11.46
CA ALA A 212 -10.80 3.44 12.38
C ALA A 212 -10.74 2.91 13.82
N GLY A 213 -10.08 3.64 14.72
CA GLY A 213 -9.87 3.22 16.11
C GLY A 213 -8.62 2.38 16.37
N MET A 214 -7.79 2.11 15.37
CA MET A 214 -6.51 1.42 15.56
C MET A 214 -5.50 2.31 16.32
N PRO A 215 -4.82 1.81 17.37
CA PRO A 215 -3.76 2.53 18.07
C PRO A 215 -2.61 2.91 17.13
N VAL A 216 -1.94 4.04 17.39
CA VAL A 216 -0.78 4.52 16.59
C VAL A 216 0.32 3.45 16.51
N PHE A 217 0.55 2.73 17.61
CA PHE A 217 1.41 1.56 17.64
C PHE A 217 0.56 0.30 17.82
N ALA A 218 0.43 -0.49 16.75
CA ALA A 218 -0.38 -1.69 16.72
C ALA A 218 0.46 -2.95 16.50
N THR A 219 -0.02 -4.05 17.04
CA THR A 219 0.41 -5.40 16.67
C THR A 219 0.04 -5.69 15.20
N PRO A 220 0.67 -6.69 14.56
CA PRO A 220 0.24 -7.17 13.24
C PRO A 220 -1.25 -7.59 13.16
N ALA A 221 -1.88 -7.89 14.29
CA ALA A 221 -3.30 -8.20 14.39
C ALA A 221 -4.21 -6.96 14.55
N GLY A 222 -3.65 -5.75 14.54
CA GLY A 222 -4.39 -4.49 14.67
C GLY A 222 -4.74 -4.09 16.10
N GLY A 223 -4.43 -4.93 17.10
CA GLY A 223 -4.60 -4.60 18.52
C GLY A 223 -3.45 -3.76 19.10
N ALA A 224 -3.66 -3.16 20.28
CA ALA A 224 -2.64 -2.40 20.99
C ALA A 224 -1.39 -3.23 21.33
N LEU A 225 -0.21 -2.62 21.28
CA LEU A 225 1.01 -3.26 21.77
C LEU A 225 0.95 -3.42 23.30
N SER A 226 1.17 -4.64 23.79
CA SER A 226 1.36 -4.88 25.22
C SER A 226 2.79 -4.53 25.64
N LEU A 227 2.95 -4.05 26.88
CA LEU A 227 4.26 -3.73 27.46
C LEU A 227 5.21 -4.95 27.43
N SER A 228 4.68 -6.13 27.76
CA SER A 228 5.41 -7.40 27.70
C SER A 228 5.88 -7.73 26.28
N GLY A 229 5.06 -7.45 25.26
CA GLY A 229 5.43 -7.63 23.86
C GLY A 229 6.57 -6.70 23.44
N VAL A 230 6.53 -5.43 23.86
CA VAL A 230 7.61 -4.46 23.64
C VAL A 230 8.91 -4.92 24.29
N HIS A 231 8.87 -5.38 25.55
CA HIS A 231 10.04 -5.90 26.25
C HIS A 231 10.62 -7.15 25.59
N HIS A 232 9.76 -8.06 25.10
CA HIS A 232 10.20 -9.26 24.39
C HIS A 232 10.92 -8.92 23.07
N VAL A 233 10.35 -8.01 22.27
CA VAL A 233 10.98 -7.54 21.03
C VAL A 233 12.31 -6.84 21.32
N PHE A 234 12.35 -5.98 22.34
CA PHE A 234 13.59 -5.30 22.75
C PHE A 234 14.67 -6.30 23.18
N ALA A 235 14.32 -7.35 23.93
CA ALA A 235 15.26 -8.39 24.32
C ALA A 235 15.88 -9.09 23.10
N ARG A 236 15.06 -9.43 22.08
CA ARG A 236 15.56 -10.02 20.84
C ARG A 236 16.50 -9.08 20.07
N LEU A 237 16.16 -7.79 19.97
CA LEU A 237 16.99 -6.80 19.29
C LEU A 237 18.34 -6.61 19.99
N ARG A 238 18.33 -6.49 21.32
CA ARG A 238 19.54 -6.42 22.13
C ARG A 238 20.46 -7.61 21.88
N ASP A 239 19.91 -8.82 21.87
CA ASP A 239 20.68 -10.05 21.69
C ASP A 239 21.26 -10.12 20.25
N GLN A 240 20.50 -9.70 19.24
CA GLN A 240 20.97 -9.62 17.84
C GLN A 240 22.07 -8.59 17.61
N LEU A 241 22.00 -7.44 18.29
CA LEU A 241 22.99 -6.38 18.19
C LEU A 241 24.22 -6.62 19.08
N GLY A 242 24.23 -7.70 19.87
CA GLY A 242 25.33 -8.04 20.77
C GLY A 242 25.58 -6.99 21.86
N TRP A 243 24.54 -6.26 22.28
CA TRP A 243 24.71 -5.19 23.25
C TRP A 243 25.08 -5.74 24.63
N ARG A 244 26.20 -5.27 25.16
CA ARG A 244 26.66 -5.57 26.53
C ARG A 244 26.26 -4.44 27.47
N ALA A 245 25.83 -4.81 28.68
CA ALA A 245 25.57 -3.83 29.72
C ALA A 245 26.89 -3.16 30.15
N ARG A 246 26.82 -1.86 30.44
CA ARG A 246 27.95 -1.05 30.91
C ARG A 246 27.79 -0.55 32.35
N GLY A 247 26.76 -1.03 33.05
CA GLY A 247 26.43 -0.62 34.42
C GLY A 247 25.97 -1.80 35.29
N GLU A 248 25.29 -1.51 36.40
CA GLU A 248 24.94 -2.50 37.44
C GLU A 248 23.97 -3.62 36.99
N HIS A 249 23.30 -3.43 35.86
CA HIS A 249 22.31 -4.39 35.38
C HIS A 249 22.94 -5.43 34.47
N ALA A 250 22.58 -6.70 34.64
CA ALA A 250 23.12 -7.80 33.84
C ALA A 250 22.85 -7.66 32.32
N ARG A 251 21.82 -6.90 31.91
CA ARG A 251 21.48 -6.66 30.51
C ARG A 251 20.92 -5.25 30.30
N PRO A 252 21.21 -4.59 29.15
CA PRO A 252 20.58 -3.32 28.79
C PRO A 252 19.05 -3.39 28.80
N ARG A 253 18.38 -2.40 29.38
CA ARG A 253 16.92 -2.26 29.44
C ARG A 253 16.45 -1.19 28.47
N ILE A 254 15.17 -1.25 28.10
CA ILE A 254 14.56 -0.22 27.24
C ILE A 254 14.60 1.17 27.89
N HIS A 255 14.51 1.23 29.23
CA HIS A 255 14.63 2.46 30.01
C HIS A 255 16.03 3.10 29.92
N ASP A 256 17.07 2.31 29.63
CA ASP A 256 18.43 2.83 29.52
C ASP A 256 18.59 3.72 28.27
N LEU A 257 17.71 3.59 27.26
CA LEU A 257 17.64 4.51 26.13
C LEU A 257 17.21 5.91 26.58
N ARG A 258 16.20 5.99 27.46
CA ARG A 258 15.75 7.25 28.07
C ARG A 258 16.86 7.84 28.92
N HIS A 259 17.54 7.02 29.73
CA HIS A 259 18.70 7.46 30.49
C HIS A 259 19.79 8.06 29.60
N THR A 260 20.17 7.36 28.52
CA THR A 260 21.19 7.82 27.57
C THR A 260 20.79 9.13 26.90
N MET A 261 19.53 9.27 26.50
CA MET A 261 19.00 10.48 25.88
C MET A 261 19.09 11.68 26.84
N VAL A 262 18.71 11.50 28.10
CA VAL A 262 18.77 12.54 29.12
C VAL A 262 20.21 12.98 29.38
N VAL A 263 21.11 12.03 29.64
CA VAL A 263 22.52 12.32 29.92
C VAL A 263 23.17 13.08 28.78
N ARG A 264 22.98 12.62 27.53
CA ARG A 264 23.53 13.30 26.34
C ARG A 264 22.95 14.70 26.16
N ARG A 265 21.67 14.90 26.47
CA ARG A 265 21.03 16.21 26.37
C ARG A 265 21.62 17.19 27.38
N VAL A 266 21.80 16.75 28.63
CA VAL A 266 22.40 17.56 29.69
C VAL A 266 23.86 17.89 29.38
N GLN A 267 24.64 16.92 28.92
CA GLN A 267 26.03 17.13 28.46
C GLN A 267 26.08 18.21 27.37
N ARG A 268 25.21 18.13 26.37
CA ARG A 268 25.16 19.11 25.28
C ARG A 268 24.78 20.51 25.75
N TRP A 269 23.80 20.64 26.64
CA TRP A 269 23.48 21.95 27.24
C TRP A 269 24.64 22.53 28.02
N ASN A 270 25.42 21.67 28.68
CA ASN A 270 26.61 22.07 29.41
C ASN A 270 27.72 22.57 28.48
N GLU A 271 27.91 21.91 27.34
CA GLU A 271 28.85 22.31 26.27
C GLU A 271 28.42 23.63 25.60
N ASP A 272 27.11 23.80 25.36
CA ASP A 272 26.53 24.98 24.73
C ASP A 272 26.39 26.19 25.69
N GLY A 273 26.75 26.03 26.97
CA GLY A 273 26.68 27.10 27.98
C GLY A 273 25.25 27.50 28.38
N ALA A 274 24.26 26.63 28.17
CA ALA A 274 22.87 26.91 28.51
C ALA A 274 22.60 26.88 30.03
N SER A 275 21.60 27.63 30.49
CA SER A 275 21.14 27.58 31.89
C SER A 275 20.54 26.21 32.22
N ILE A 276 21.25 25.42 33.02
CA ILE A 276 20.86 24.04 33.37
C ILE A 276 19.54 24.03 34.14
N ASP A 277 19.32 24.93 35.11
CA ASP A 277 18.11 24.90 35.94
C ASP A 277 16.81 25.09 35.12
N HIS A 278 16.79 26.05 34.19
CA HIS A 278 15.65 26.21 33.29
C HIS A 278 15.49 25.02 32.34
N ALA A 279 16.59 24.48 31.84
CA ALA A 279 16.56 23.33 30.93
C ALA A 279 16.06 22.05 31.64
N MET A 280 16.41 21.85 32.91
CA MET A 280 15.97 20.72 33.74
C MET A 280 14.47 20.76 34.03
N PHE A 281 13.90 21.95 34.25
CA PHE A 281 12.45 22.11 34.40
C PHE A 281 11.68 21.65 33.14
N TRP A 282 12.11 22.08 31.96
CA TRP A 282 11.52 21.64 30.69
C TRP A 282 11.74 20.15 30.44
N LEU A 283 12.89 19.62 30.84
CA LEU A 283 13.18 18.20 30.73
C LEU A 283 12.28 17.35 31.63
N CYS A 284 12.01 17.80 32.86
CA CYS A 284 11.06 17.15 33.77
C CYS A 284 9.68 17.01 33.11
N THR A 285 9.18 18.08 32.50
CA THR A 285 7.92 18.09 31.76
C THR A 285 7.95 17.14 30.57
N TYR A 286 9.03 17.16 29.78
CA TYR A 286 9.21 16.29 28.62
C TYR A 286 9.24 14.79 29.00
N LEU A 287 9.90 14.49 30.11
CA LEU A 287 10.00 13.14 30.66
C LEU A 287 8.70 12.69 31.33
N GLY A 288 7.82 13.63 31.70
CA GLY A 288 6.61 13.36 32.46
C GLY A 288 6.89 12.93 33.89
N HIS A 289 7.95 13.46 34.51
CA HIS A 289 8.21 13.23 35.93
C HIS A 289 7.24 14.04 36.79
N ALA A 290 6.76 13.42 37.87
CA ALA A 290 5.87 14.10 38.82
C ALA A 290 6.64 15.08 39.72
N ASN A 291 7.91 14.79 39.99
CA ASN A 291 8.79 15.65 40.77
C ASN A 291 10.08 15.95 40.00
N ILE A 292 10.51 17.21 40.03
CA ILE A 292 11.75 17.65 39.41
C ILE A 292 12.99 16.95 40.01
N SER A 293 12.93 16.51 41.28
CA SER A 293 14.00 15.74 41.93
C SER A 293 14.32 14.44 41.18
N ASP A 294 13.31 13.79 40.58
CA ASP A 294 13.51 12.58 39.77
C ASP A 294 14.31 12.87 38.49
N THR A 295 14.24 14.12 38.00
CA THR A 295 15.03 14.60 36.87
C THR A 295 16.43 15.01 37.33
N TYR A 296 16.57 15.70 38.46
CA TYR A 296 17.87 16.08 39.01
C TYR A 296 18.75 14.87 39.37
N TRP A 297 18.16 13.70 39.63
CA TRP A 297 18.90 12.45 39.84
C TRP A 297 19.91 12.15 38.72
N TYR A 298 19.64 12.54 37.46
CA TYR A 298 20.58 12.35 36.36
C TYR A 298 21.86 13.18 36.49
N LEU A 299 21.84 14.32 37.17
CA LEU A 299 23.04 15.15 37.37
C LEU A 299 23.98 14.55 38.42
N THR A 300 23.41 13.87 39.42
CA THR A 300 24.16 13.32 40.55
C THR A 300 24.43 11.82 40.45
N GLY A 301 23.66 11.10 39.62
CA GLY A 301 23.73 9.64 39.48
C GLY A 301 24.53 9.15 38.27
N THR A 302 25.11 10.05 37.47
CA THR A 302 25.81 9.68 36.22
C THR A 302 27.30 10.01 36.32
N PRO A 303 28.21 9.00 36.34
CA PRO A 303 29.65 9.20 36.46
C PRO A 303 30.21 10.18 35.43
N GLU A 304 29.72 10.12 34.19
CA GLU A 304 30.16 10.98 33.09
C GLU A 304 29.81 12.46 33.30
N LEU A 305 28.70 12.77 34.01
CA LEU A 305 28.36 14.14 34.36
C LEU A 305 29.17 14.62 35.58
N MET A 306 29.41 13.74 36.55
CA MET A 306 30.27 14.05 37.70
C MET A 306 31.71 14.34 37.28
N GLU A 307 32.27 13.58 36.33
CA GLU A 307 33.60 13.84 35.75
C GLU A 307 33.66 15.22 35.09
N SER A 308 32.64 15.60 34.32
CA SER A 308 32.58 16.92 33.69
C SER A 308 32.53 18.08 34.71
N VAL A 309 31.86 17.87 35.84
CA VAL A 309 31.81 18.82 36.95
C VAL A 309 33.16 18.87 37.66
N GLY A 310 33.81 17.72 37.88
CA GLY A 310 35.15 17.62 38.47
C GLY A 310 36.20 18.40 37.68
N VAL A 311 36.26 18.22 36.36
CA VAL A 311 37.19 18.94 35.47
C VAL A 311 36.97 20.47 35.54
N ARG A 312 35.72 20.92 35.64
CA ARG A 312 35.42 22.36 35.82
C ARG A 312 35.83 22.87 37.19
N PHE A 313 35.61 22.09 38.24
CA PHE A 313 36.01 22.45 39.59
C PHE A 313 37.53 22.57 39.70
N GLU A 314 38.29 21.61 39.16
CA GLU A 314 39.76 21.70 39.08
C GLU A 314 40.21 22.96 38.34
N ARG A 315 39.59 23.27 37.20
CA ARG A 315 39.92 24.47 36.42
C ARG A 315 39.60 25.77 37.17
N PHE A 316 38.50 25.80 37.94
CA PHE A 316 38.14 26.93 38.81
C PHE A 316 39.16 27.12 39.95
N VAL A 317 39.52 26.03 40.64
CA VAL A 317 40.50 26.06 41.74
C VAL A 317 41.88 26.52 41.22
N LEU A 318 42.32 26.03 40.06
CA LEU A 318 43.60 26.42 39.45
C LEU A 318 43.62 27.86 38.91
N GLN A 319 42.46 28.43 38.56
CA GLN A 319 42.34 29.83 38.13
C GLN A 319 42.23 30.79 39.33
N GLY A 320 41.63 30.35 40.44
CA GLY A 320 41.55 31.13 41.69
C GLY A 320 42.89 31.31 42.41
N SER A 321 43.86 30.43 42.19
CA SER A 321 45.22 30.52 42.76
C SER A 321 46.18 31.48 42.03
N ASN A 322 45.74 32.17 40.97
CA ASN A 322 46.54 33.16 40.22
C ASN A 322 46.11 34.62 40.48
N HIS A 323 45.31 34.87 41.52
CA HIS A 323 44.86 36.20 41.94
C HIS A 323 45.13 36.43 43.45
N GLU A 324 46.37 36.18 43.87
CA GLU A 324 46.99 36.84 45.05
C GLU A 324 48.10 37.76 44.57
#